data_AF-A0A9P5ZQX0-F1
#
_entry.id   AF-A0A9P5ZQX0-F1
#
_cell.length_a   1.000
_cell.length_b   1.000
_cell.length_c   1.000
_cell.angle_alpha   90.00
_cell.angle_beta   90.00
_cell.angle_gamma   90.00
#
_symmetry.space_group_name_H-M   'P 1'
#
loop_
_entity.id
_entity.type
_entity.pdbx_description
1 polymer ?
#
loop_
_entity_poly.entity_id
_entity_poly.type
_entity_poly.pdbx_seq_one_letter_code
_entity_poly.pdbx_strand_id
1 'polypeptide(L)'
;MAVSVLTSVPLQRLCLEGWRSLWNTVHLRRILSLCSSTLEELAFEGCHISDHGTAPTPVTSTAPQDVHMEALRRLRLSYAESCLLEMPHIELPNLESPFCEHTRNHIDYIAPWVPATATELTLKVSGDSTPPRFSPAIRLCSLTIDICPTRRTSLYPSVVSWIGHCIDGLPCTDDLRHLNIHIMNTPRIWLSEPCYPARADYESLYDTLRPLHQGGALKHLDLTMEVNASEIVSDRIVYPVYRTRAEVATVKEVWGLVTERADVVVELTFKLTTSTRELVVLKYCL
;
A
#
# COMPACT_ATOMS: atom_id res chain seq x y z
N MET A 1 -6.59 -31.58 17.50
CA MET A 1 -6.71 -30.80 18.76
C MET A 1 -7.00 -29.33 18.51
N ALA A 2 -6.28 -28.62 17.62
CA ALA A 2 -6.50 -27.18 17.40
C ALA A 2 -7.94 -26.78 17.03
N VAL A 3 -8.64 -27.61 16.23
CA VAL A 3 -10.00 -27.30 15.73
C VAL A 3 -11.07 -27.21 16.84
N SER A 4 -11.00 -28.02 17.91
CA SER A 4 -12.05 -27.97 18.95
C SER A 4 -11.89 -26.80 19.92
N VAL A 5 -10.68 -26.22 20.00
CA VAL A 5 -10.42 -25.03 20.80
C VAL A 5 -11.01 -23.80 20.11
N LEU A 6 -10.91 -23.73 18.78
CA LEU A 6 -11.44 -22.63 17.97
C LEU A 6 -12.97 -22.51 18.07
N THR A 7 -13.69 -23.62 18.25
CA THR A 7 -15.14 -23.59 18.45
C THR A 7 -15.56 -23.14 19.84
N SER A 8 -14.65 -23.16 20.82
CA SER A 8 -14.96 -22.87 22.22
C SER A 8 -14.61 -21.46 22.67
N VAL A 9 -13.78 -20.75 21.90
CA VAL A 9 -13.27 -19.42 22.25
C VAL A 9 -13.52 -18.48 21.08
N PRO A 10 -14.17 -17.31 21.29
CA PRO A 10 -14.39 -16.33 20.22
C PRO A 10 -13.05 -15.73 19.81
N LEU A 11 -12.49 -16.26 18.72
CA LEU A 11 -11.22 -15.77 18.19
C LEU A 11 -11.47 -14.45 17.46
N GLN A 12 -10.95 -13.36 18.01
CA GLN A 12 -11.06 -12.01 17.42
C GLN A 12 -9.94 -11.68 16.44
N ARG A 13 -8.75 -12.23 16.66
CA ARG A 13 -7.56 -11.93 15.85
C ARG A 13 -6.83 -13.22 15.47
N LEU A 14 -6.49 -13.35 14.19
CA LEU A 14 -5.71 -14.46 13.66
C LEU A 14 -4.55 -13.90 12.85
N CYS A 15 -3.33 -14.14 13.33
CA CYS A 15 -2.11 -13.80 12.60
C CYS A 15 -1.41 -15.09 12.17
N LEU A 16 -1.21 -15.24 10.88
CA LEU A 16 -0.51 -16.36 10.26
C LEU A 16 0.82 -15.84 9.73
N GLU A 17 1.89 -16.10 10.48
CA GLU A 17 3.26 -15.69 10.12
C GLU A 17 4.03 -16.87 9.53
N GLY A 18 4.76 -16.62 8.44
CA GLY A 18 5.61 -17.61 7.79
C GLY A 18 4.84 -18.83 7.31
N TRP A 19 3.53 -18.69 7.05
CA TRP A 19 2.70 -19.80 6.61
C TRP A 19 3.10 -20.20 5.20
N ARG A 20 3.98 -21.18 5.12
CA ARG A 20 4.44 -21.81 3.88
C ARG A 20 3.49 -22.95 3.59
N SER A 21 2.46 -22.67 2.82
CA SER A 21 1.48 -23.66 2.45
C SER A 21 2.05 -24.57 1.36
N LEU A 22 2.70 -25.64 1.77
CA LEU A 22 2.55 -26.94 1.11
C LEU A 22 1.18 -27.59 1.45
N TRP A 23 0.32 -26.87 2.19
CA TRP A 23 -0.90 -27.38 2.82
C TRP A 23 -2.15 -26.72 2.26
N ASN A 24 -2.89 -27.54 1.51
CA ASN A 24 -4.27 -27.38 1.06
C ASN A 24 -5.04 -26.21 1.72
N THR A 25 -5.44 -25.23 0.89
CA THR A 25 -6.32 -24.10 1.20
C THR A 25 -7.60 -24.52 1.96
N VAL A 26 -8.01 -25.78 1.85
CA VAL A 26 -9.10 -26.39 2.62
C VAL A 26 -8.93 -26.23 4.14
N HIS A 27 -7.73 -26.41 4.71
CA HIS A 27 -7.54 -26.26 6.15
C HIS A 27 -7.70 -24.82 6.60
N LEU A 28 -7.15 -23.88 5.84
CA LEU A 28 -7.32 -22.46 6.10
C LEU A 28 -8.79 -22.07 6.02
N ARG A 29 -9.50 -22.48 4.96
CA ARG A 29 -10.95 -22.26 4.83
C ARG A 29 -11.73 -22.81 6.01
N ARG A 30 -11.38 -24.01 6.49
CA ARG A 30 -12.02 -24.61 7.66
C ARG A 30 -11.74 -23.82 8.93
N ILE A 31 -10.54 -23.28 9.11
CA ILE A 31 -10.23 -22.42 10.25
C ILE A 31 -11.07 -21.15 10.17
N LEU A 32 -11.06 -20.49 9.00
CA LEU A 32 -11.81 -19.26 8.76
C LEU A 32 -13.32 -19.44 8.93
N SER A 33 -13.89 -20.56 8.47
CA SER A 33 -15.32 -20.83 8.64
C SER A 33 -15.73 -21.06 10.10
N LEU A 34 -14.82 -21.56 10.93
CA LEU A 34 -15.10 -21.75 12.36
C LEU A 34 -15.04 -20.45 13.16
N CYS A 35 -14.33 -19.44 12.68
CA CYS A 35 -14.21 -18.14 13.34
C CYS A 35 -14.90 -17.01 12.57
N SER A 36 -15.72 -17.30 11.57
CA SER A 36 -16.23 -16.29 10.64
C SER A 36 -17.11 -15.21 11.29
N SER A 37 -17.80 -15.56 12.37
CA SER A 37 -18.66 -14.66 13.15
C SER A 37 -17.95 -13.93 14.28
N THR A 38 -16.71 -14.28 14.60
CA THR A 38 -15.95 -13.67 15.70
C THR A 38 -14.66 -12.98 15.27
N LEU A 39 -14.11 -13.37 14.11
CA LEU A 39 -12.83 -12.90 13.67
C LEU A 39 -12.94 -11.48 13.10
N GLU A 40 -12.42 -10.52 13.84
CA GLU A 40 -12.40 -9.10 13.47
C GLU A 40 -11.14 -8.72 12.69
N GLU A 41 -10.02 -9.42 12.92
CA GLU A 41 -8.74 -9.18 12.25
C GLU A 41 -8.09 -10.45 11.74
N LEU A 42 -7.66 -10.40 10.49
CA LEU A 42 -6.91 -11.46 9.83
C LEU A 42 -5.63 -10.89 9.25
N ALA A 43 -4.49 -11.45 9.63
CA ALA A 43 -3.18 -11.06 9.14
C ALA A 43 -2.44 -12.25 8.54
N PHE A 44 -1.88 -12.07 7.35
CA PHE A 44 -0.97 -13.00 6.71
C PHE A 44 0.38 -12.31 6.54
N GLU A 45 1.42 -12.82 7.19
CA GLU A 45 2.76 -12.23 7.16
C GLU A 45 3.77 -13.24 6.62
N GLY A 46 4.47 -12.92 5.53
CA GLY A 46 5.47 -13.83 4.94
C GLY A 46 4.89 -15.16 4.45
N CYS A 47 3.64 -15.15 4.00
CA CYS A 47 2.93 -16.34 3.56
C CYS A 47 3.18 -16.62 2.07
N HIS A 48 3.50 -17.88 1.77
CA HIS A 48 3.63 -18.38 0.41
C HIS A 48 2.58 -19.48 0.24
N ILE A 49 1.51 -19.18 -0.49
CA ILE A 49 0.48 -20.15 -0.88
C ILE A 49 0.53 -20.26 -2.39
N SER A 50 1.26 -21.25 -2.86
CA SER A 50 1.21 -21.69 -4.24
C SER A 50 0.30 -22.90 -4.31
N ASP A 51 -0.82 -22.79 -5.03
CA ASP A 51 -1.55 -23.98 -5.44
C ASP A 51 -0.72 -24.67 -6.53
N HIS A 52 0.22 -25.51 -6.11
CA HIS A 52 1.04 -26.32 -7.02
C HIS A 52 0.21 -27.45 -7.61
N GLY A 53 -0.90 -27.10 -8.28
CA GLY A 53 -1.70 -27.96 -9.15
C GLY A 53 -1.85 -29.37 -8.62
N THR A 54 -2.09 -29.53 -7.32
CA THR A 54 -2.19 -30.85 -6.71
C THR A 54 -3.37 -31.49 -7.41
N ALA A 55 -3.07 -32.45 -8.31
CA ALA A 55 -4.05 -33.00 -9.23
C ALA A 55 -5.30 -33.32 -8.41
N PRO A 56 -6.48 -32.79 -8.78
CA PRO A 56 -7.66 -32.79 -7.92
C PRO A 56 -7.91 -34.22 -7.47
N THR A 57 -7.51 -34.53 -6.24
CA THR A 57 -7.83 -35.82 -5.65
C THR A 57 -9.35 -35.88 -5.67
N PRO A 58 -9.97 -36.95 -6.19
CA PRO A 58 -11.41 -37.09 -6.29
C PRO A 58 -11.98 -37.29 -4.88
N VAL A 59 -11.96 -36.23 -4.09
CA VAL A 59 -12.65 -36.15 -2.81
C VAL A 59 -14.10 -35.87 -3.18
N THR A 60 -14.96 -36.78 -2.76
CA THR A 60 -16.41 -36.77 -2.96
C THR A 60 -17.00 -35.35 -2.83
N SER A 61 -17.47 -34.87 -3.97
CA SER A 61 -18.08 -33.56 -4.24
C SER A 61 -19.02 -33.10 -3.13
N THR A 62 -18.51 -32.22 -2.27
CA THR A 62 -19.33 -31.24 -1.57
C THR A 62 -18.98 -29.90 -2.20
N ALA A 63 -19.99 -29.18 -2.67
CA ALA A 63 -19.80 -27.90 -3.33
C ALA A 63 -18.94 -26.97 -2.44
N PRO A 64 -18.01 -26.18 -3.01
CA PRO A 64 -17.18 -25.28 -2.22
C PRO A 64 -18.08 -24.35 -1.40
N GLN A 65 -18.01 -24.45 -0.07
CA GLN A 65 -18.77 -23.58 0.84
C GLN A 65 -18.18 -22.17 0.84
N ASP A 66 -18.98 -21.19 0.46
CA ASP A 66 -18.63 -19.79 0.61
C ASP A 66 -18.43 -19.46 2.11
N VAL A 67 -17.29 -18.87 2.42
CA VAL A 67 -16.91 -18.44 3.78
C VAL A 67 -17.23 -16.95 3.87
N HIS A 68 -18.34 -16.63 4.53
CA HIS A 68 -18.74 -15.24 4.80
C HIS A 68 -18.16 -14.80 6.14
N MET A 69 -17.19 -13.89 6.10
CA MET A 69 -16.51 -13.37 7.28
C MET A 69 -17.18 -12.07 7.75
N GLU A 70 -18.40 -12.18 8.29
CA GLU A 70 -19.21 -11.01 8.63
C GLU A 70 -18.61 -10.13 9.74
N ALA A 71 -17.82 -10.71 10.64
CA ALA A 71 -17.16 -9.97 11.71
C ALA A 71 -15.86 -9.28 11.28
N LEU A 72 -15.29 -9.66 10.13
CA LEU A 72 -13.98 -9.18 9.72
C LEU A 72 -14.04 -7.69 9.36
N ARG A 73 -13.20 -6.89 10.01
CA ARG A 73 -13.06 -5.45 9.77
C ARG A 73 -11.70 -5.09 9.20
N ARG A 74 -10.66 -5.84 9.60
CA ARG A 74 -9.27 -5.59 9.21
C ARG A 74 -8.66 -6.82 8.56
N LEU A 75 -8.08 -6.60 7.39
CA LEU A 75 -7.32 -7.62 6.67
C LEU A 75 -5.94 -7.06 6.35
N ARG A 76 -4.89 -7.75 6.80
CA ARG A 76 -3.51 -7.34 6.60
C ARG A 76 -2.74 -8.39 5.82
N LEU A 77 -2.29 -8.04 4.62
CA LEU A 77 -1.53 -8.94 3.74
C LEU A 77 -0.11 -8.42 3.61
N SER A 78 0.83 -8.97 4.36
CA SER A 78 2.23 -8.56 4.32
C SER A 78 3.08 -9.67 3.70
N TYR A 79 3.75 -9.37 2.59
CA TYR A 79 4.60 -10.34 1.88
C TYR A 79 3.84 -11.62 1.47
N ALA A 80 2.52 -11.53 1.28
CA ALA A 80 1.69 -12.65 0.83
C ALA A 80 1.78 -12.75 -0.70
N GLU A 81 2.28 -13.88 -1.20
CA GLU A 81 2.36 -14.13 -2.65
C GLU A 81 1.05 -14.72 -3.17
N SER A 82 0.24 -13.95 -3.91
CA SER A 82 -0.98 -14.38 -4.65
C SER A 82 -2.09 -15.08 -3.84
N CYS A 83 -1.86 -15.35 -2.55
CA CYS A 83 -2.58 -16.32 -1.73
C CYS A 83 -4.09 -16.09 -1.65
N LEU A 84 -4.50 -14.85 -1.43
CA LEU A 84 -5.90 -14.49 -1.26
C LEU A 84 -6.55 -13.98 -2.53
N LEU A 85 -5.75 -13.53 -3.50
CA LEU A 85 -6.28 -13.13 -4.81
C LEU A 85 -6.97 -14.32 -5.48
N GLU A 86 -6.50 -15.53 -5.18
CA GLU A 86 -6.94 -16.80 -5.74
C GLU A 86 -7.79 -17.64 -4.79
N MET A 87 -8.31 -17.10 -3.68
CA MET A 87 -9.32 -17.80 -2.89
C MET A 87 -10.71 -17.40 -3.40
N PRO A 88 -11.26 -18.08 -4.42
CA PRO A 88 -12.69 -17.95 -4.68
C PRO A 88 -13.41 -18.39 -3.40
N HIS A 89 -14.59 -17.82 -3.14
CA HIS A 89 -15.47 -18.23 -2.03
C HIS A 89 -15.13 -17.66 -0.64
N ILE A 90 -14.42 -16.53 -0.55
CA ILE A 90 -14.34 -15.75 0.70
C ILE A 90 -15.02 -14.40 0.47
N GLU A 91 -16.06 -14.12 1.24
CA GLU A 91 -16.75 -12.83 1.23
C GLU A 91 -16.47 -12.06 2.51
N LEU A 92 -16.09 -10.79 2.37
CA LEU A 92 -15.71 -9.92 3.47
C LEU A 92 -16.63 -8.67 3.50
N PRO A 93 -17.96 -8.83 3.69
CA PRO A 93 -18.94 -7.77 3.40
C PRO A 93 -18.76 -6.49 4.23
N ASN A 94 -18.16 -6.61 5.40
CA ASN A 94 -17.96 -5.53 6.36
C ASN A 94 -16.49 -5.11 6.50
N LEU A 95 -15.64 -5.42 5.52
CA LEU A 95 -14.24 -5.02 5.55
C LEU A 95 -14.12 -3.51 5.42
N GLU A 96 -13.54 -2.86 6.44
CA GLU A 96 -13.43 -1.40 6.51
C GLU A 96 -12.08 -0.92 5.96
N SER A 97 -10.98 -1.56 6.39
CA SER A 97 -9.62 -1.08 6.14
C SER A 97 -8.69 -2.22 5.66
N PRO A 98 -8.74 -2.61 4.37
CA PRO A 98 -7.75 -3.49 3.76
C PRO A 98 -6.34 -2.86 3.76
N PHE A 99 -5.36 -3.63 4.23
CA PHE A 99 -3.94 -3.30 4.14
C PHE A 99 -3.21 -4.34 3.30
N CYS A 100 -2.51 -3.89 2.27
CA CYS A 100 -1.72 -4.74 1.39
C CYS A 100 -0.27 -4.24 1.35
N GLU A 101 0.66 -5.06 1.79
CA GLU A 101 2.11 -4.84 1.75
C GLU A 101 2.80 -5.90 0.89
N HIS A 102 3.53 -5.44 -0.11
CA HIS A 102 4.17 -6.26 -1.10
C HIS A 102 5.54 -5.69 -1.49
N THR A 103 6.57 -6.55 -1.48
CA THR A 103 7.95 -6.05 -1.60
C THR A 103 8.79 -6.73 -2.68
N ARG A 104 8.30 -7.79 -3.36
CA ARG A 104 9.16 -8.57 -4.27
C ARG A 104 8.55 -9.09 -5.57
N ASN A 105 7.22 -9.21 -5.69
CA ASN A 105 6.58 -9.79 -6.88
C ASN A 105 5.45 -8.89 -7.44
N HIS A 106 4.88 -9.29 -8.56
CA HIS A 106 3.81 -8.56 -9.25
C HIS A 106 2.49 -8.74 -8.49
N ILE A 107 1.87 -7.66 -8.02
CA ILE A 107 0.43 -7.65 -7.74
C ILE A 107 -0.23 -7.24 -9.05
N ASP A 108 -0.69 -8.20 -9.84
CA ASP A 108 -1.42 -7.87 -11.07
C ASP A 108 -2.87 -7.45 -10.78
N TYR A 109 -3.39 -7.74 -9.57
CA TYR A 109 -4.79 -7.50 -9.22
C TYR A 109 -5.01 -7.29 -7.71
N ILE A 110 -5.79 -6.29 -7.31
CA ILE A 110 -6.41 -6.26 -5.98
C ILE A 110 -7.60 -7.21 -6.03
N ALA A 111 -7.67 -8.17 -5.12
CA ALA A 111 -8.62 -9.25 -5.22
C ALA A 111 -10.07 -8.75 -5.38
N PRO A 112 -10.91 -9.47 -6.15
CA PRO A 112 -12.32 -9.14 -6.30
C PRO A 112 -13.11 -9.11 -4.98
N TRP A 113 -12.60 -9.72 -3.91
CA TRP A 113 -13.27 -9.78 -2.60
C TRP A 113 -13.17 -8.50 -1.79
N VAL A 114 -12.38 -7.49 -2.20
CA VAL A 114 -12.43 -6.18 -1.54
C VAL A 114 -13.84 -5.62 -1.77
N PRO A 115 -14.66 -5.51 -0.72
CA PRO A 115 -16.05 -5.14 -0.91
C PRO A 115 -16.14 -3.68 -1.38
N ALA A 116 -17.24 -3.34 -2.05
CA ALA A 116 -17.54 -1.95 -2.42
C ALA A 116 -17.64 -1.02 -1.20
N THR A 117 -17.84 -1.57 0.00
CA THR A 117 -17.91 -0.87 1.28
C THR A 117 -16.55 -0.48 1.84
N ALA A 118 -15.45 -1.05 1.34
CA ALA A 118 -14.11 -0.66 1.78
C ALA A 118 -13.82 0.76 1.30
N THR A 119 -13.73 1.69 2.26
CA THR A 119 -13.52 3.12 1.98
C THR A 119 -12.06 3.52 2.09
N GLU A 120 -11.22 2.69 2.73
CA GLU A 120 -9.80 2.96 2.93
C GLU A 120 -8.95 1.85 2.34
N LEU A 121 -7.85 2.21 1.69
CA LEU A 121 -6.88 1.24 1.21
C LEU A 121 -5.47 1.74 1.46
N THR A 122 -4.64 0.88 2.07
CA THR A 122 -3.21 1.13 2.19
C THR A 122 -2.43 0.13 1.33
N LEU A 123 -1.62 0.67 0.42
CA LEU A 123 -0.74 -0.05 -0.49
C LEU A 123 0.70 0.24 -0.10
N LYS A 124 1.42 -0.77 0.39
CA LYS A 124 2.86 -0.70 0.58
C LYS A 124 3.55 -1.53 -0.48
N VAL A 125 4.25 -0.88 -1.42
CA VAL A 125 4.64 -1.47 -2.70
C VAL A 125 6.10 -1.20 -3.06
N SER A 126 6.60 -1.99 -4.01
CA SER A 126 7.91 -1.81 -4.63
C SER A 126 7.80 -0.98 -5.92
N GLY A 127 8.74 -0.08 -6.18
CA GLY A 127 8.71 0.81 -7.36
C GLY A 127 8.92 0.11 -8.71
N ASP A 128 9.26 -1.18 -8.71
CA ASP A 128 9.33 -2.05 -9.89
C ASP A 128 8.16 -3.02 -10.00
N SER A 129 7.20 -2.98 -9.07
CA SER A 129 5.99 -3.79 -9.14
C SER A 129 5.03 -3.29 -10.22
N THR A 130 4.11 -4.15 -10.66
CA THR A 130 2.97 -3.71 -11.48
C THR A 130 1.98 -2.95 -10.58
N PRO A 131 1.45 -1.79 -11.00
CA PRO A 131 0.34 -1.14 -10.32
C PRO A 131 -0.88 -2.09 -10.24
N PRO A 132 -1.58 -2.14 -9.10
CA PRO A 132 -2.71 -3.04 -8.97
C PRO A 132 -3.87 -2.61 -9.88
N ARG A 133 -4.57 -3.59 -10.42
CA ARG A 133 -5.88 -3.36 -11.05
C ARG A 133 -6.96 -3.37 -9.97
N PHE A 134 -7.85 -2.38 -10.03
CA PHE A 134 -8.98 -2.25 -9.11
C PHE A 134 -10.24 -2.87 -9.70
N SER A 135 -11.06 -3.47 -8.84
CA SER A 135 -12.40 -3.90 -9.23
C SER A 135 -13.28 -2.67 -9.50
N PRO A 136 -14.14 -2.67 -10.55
CA PRO A 136 -15.05 -1.57 -10.85
C PRO A 136 -16.00 -1.17 -9.70
N ALA A 137 -16.24 -2.08 -8.76
CA ALA A 137 -17.13 -1.89 -7.63
C ALA A 137 -16.48 -1.10 -6.48
N ILE A 138 -15.16 -0.99 -6.43
CA ILE A 138 -14.45 -0.29 -5.34
C ILE A 138 -14.79 1.21 -5.38
N ARG A 139 -14.97 1.82 -4.20
CA ARG A 139 -15.23 3.25 -3.99
C ARG A 139 -14.39 3.74 -2.81
N LEU A 140 -13.15 4.14 -3.09
CA LEU A 140 -12.22 4.58 -2.04
C LEU A 140 -12.47 6.05 -1.67
N CYS A 141 -12.60 6.30 -0.38
CA CYS A 141 -12.56 7.65 0.20
C CYS A 141 -11.15 8.05 0.65
N SER A 142 -10.30 7.08 0.96
CA SER A 142 -8.92 7.28 1.38
C SER A 142 -7.99 6.25 0.72
N LEU A 143 -6.89 6.72 0.13
CA LEU A 143 -5.85 5.89 -0.45
C LEU A 143 -4.49 6.28 0.12
N THR A 144 -3.78 5.32 0.68
CA THR A 144 -2.38 5.47 1.11
C THR A 144 -1.47 4.62 0.22
N ILE A 145 -0.43 5.23 -0.34
CA ILE A 145 0.58 4.60 -1.19
C ILE A 145 1.95 4.78 -0.54
N ASP A 146 2.44 3.73 0.11
CA ASP A 146 3.79 3.60 0.65
C ASP A 146 4.69 2.92 -0.39
N ILE A 147 5.45 3.67 -1.19
CA ILE A 147 6.27 3.12 -2.28
C ILE A 147 7.77 3.16 -1.96
N CYS A 148 8.41 2.00 -2.06
CA CYS A 148 9.86 1.83 -1.94
C CYS A 148 10.49 1.66 -3.34
N PRO A 149 11.28 2.61 -3.87
CA PRO A 149 12.01 2.43 -5.11
C PRO A 149 13.00 1.25 -5.03
N THR A 150 13.21 0.53 -6.14
CA THR A 150 14.23 -0.53 -6.21
C THR A 150 15.48 -0.10 -6.95
N ARG A 151 16.54 -0.91 -6.84
CA ARG A 151 17.86 -0.62 -7.42
C ARG A 151 17.90 -0.57 -8.95
N ARG A 152 16.85 -1.03 -9.64
CA ARG A 152 16.89 -1.30 -11.09
C ARG A 152 16.36 -0.16 -11.95
N THR A 153 15.64 0.80 -11.38
CA THR A 153 14.95 1.86 -12.11
C THR A 153 15.44 3.24 -11.69
N SER A 154 15.27 4.24 -12.57
CA SER A 154 15.43 5.63 -12.16
C SER A 154 14.46 5.91 -11.02
N LEU A 155 14.99 6.31 -9.86
CA LEU A 155 14.30 6.24 -8.58
C LEU A 155 12.93 6.93 -8.60
N TYR A 156 12.82 8.09 -9.24
CA TYR A 156 11.62 8.91 -9.23
C TYR A 156 10.73 8.76 -10.48
N PRO A 157 11.25 8.77 -11.73
CA PRO A 157 10.39 8.64 -12.90
C PRO A 157 9.53 7.36 -12.90
N SER A 158 10.11 6.22 -12.51
CA SER A 158 9.36 4.96 -12.42
C SER A 158 8.33 4.97 -11.29
N VAL A 159 8.65 5.59 -10.15
CA VAL A 159 7.71 5.75 -9.03
C VAL A 159 6.54 6.65 -9.41
N VAL A 160 6.81 7.78 -10.07
CA VAL A 160 5.76 8.70 -10.54
C VAL A 160 4.88 8.01 -11.58
N SER A 161 5.46 7.28 -12.53
CA SER A 161 4.69 6.48 -13.50
C SER A 161 3.86 5.40 -12.82
N TRP A 162 4.39 4.73 -11.79
CA TRP A 162 3.64 3.74 -11.01
C TRP A 162 2.44 4.36 -10.32
N ILE A 163 2.64 5.51 -9.66
CA ILE A 163 1.56 6.25 -8.99
C ILE A 163 0.50 6.67 -10.01
N GLY A 164 0.92 7.18 -11.18
CA GLY A 164 0.02 7.56 -12.27
C GLY A 164 -0.86 6.42 -12.71
N HIS A 165 -0.27 5.28 -13.07
CA HIS A 165 -1.03 4.09 -13.44
C HIS A 165 -1.95 3.57 -12.32
N CYS A 166 -1.53 3.67 -11.06
CA CYS A 166 -2.37 3.30 -9.92
C CYS A 166 -3.61 4.20 -9.83
N ILE A 167 -3.44 5.52 -10.01
CA ILE A 167 -4.53 6.50 -9.94
C ILE A 167 -5.45 6.37 -11.15
N ASP A 168 -4.89 6.23 -12.36
CA ASP A 168 -5.65 6.03 -13.60
C ASP A 168 -6.46 4.72 -13.58
N GLY A 169 -6.00 3.73 -12.80
CA GLY A 169 -6.70 2.46 -12.59
C GLY A 169 -7.87 2.54 -11.60
N LEU A 170 -8.07 3.65 -10.89
CA LEU A 170 -9.16 3.79 -9.93
C LEU A 170 -10.51 3.87 -10.67
N PRO A 171 -11.51 3.07 -10.28
CA PRO A 171 -12.80 3.01 -10.99
C PRO A 171 -13.68 4.23 -10.75
N CYS A 172 -13.48 4.95 -9.65
CA CYS A 172 -14.21 6.16 -9.30
C CYS A 172 -13.30 7.06 -8.47
N THR A 173 -12.91 8.19 -9.02
CA THR A 173 -12.05 9.19 -8.39
C THR A 173 -12.85 10.27 -7.65
N ASP A 174 -14.15 10.39 -7.93
CA ASP A 174 -15.04 11.41 -7.37
C ASP A 174 -15.30 11.25 -5.85
N ASP A 175 -15.05 10.06 -5.32
CA ASP A 175 -15.19 9.76 -3.90
C ASP A 175 -13.88 9.89 -3.12
N LEU A 176 -12.73 9.97 -3.80
CA LEU A 176 -11.42 9.99 -3.16
C LEU A 176 -11.18 11.35 -2.48
N ARG A 177 -11.33 11.40 -1.16
CA ARG A 177 -11.18 12.61 -0.34
C ARG A 177 -9.76 12.78 0.18
N HIS A 178 -9.07 11.69 0.47
CA HIS A 178 -7.73 11.71 1.06
C HIS A 178 -6.79 10.85 0.22
N LEU A 179 -5.65 11.42 -0.14
CA LEU A 179 -4.57 10.70 -0.80
C LEU A 179 -3.29 10.93 0.00
N ASN A 180 -2.69 9.85 0.48
CA ASN A 180 -1.40 9.88 1.14
C ASN A 180 -0.39 9.13 0.28
N ILE A 181 0.65 9.82 -0.17
CA ILE A 181 1.74 9.25 -0.95
C ILE A 181 3.01 9.38 -0.12
N HIS A 182 3.62 8.25 0.18
CA HIS A 182 4.86 8.17 0.92
C HIS A 182 5.91 7.44 0.08
N ILE A 183 6.89 8.20 -0.40
CA ILE A 183 8.01 7.70 -1.20
C ILE A 183 9.19 7.48 -0.27
N MET A 184 9.49 6.22 0.02
CA MET A 184 10.58 5.82 0.91
C MET A 184 11.88 5.65 0.12
N ASN A 185 12.77 6.65 0.12
CA ASN A 185 14.11 6.45 -0.45
C ASN A 185 14.99 5.67 0.54
N THR A 186 14.94 4.35 0.48
CA THR A 186 15.90 3.49 1.20
C THR A 186 17.13 3.23 0.32
N PRO A 187 18.25 3.96 0.48
CA PRO A 187 19.48 3.71 -0.22
C PRO A 187 19.98 2.34 0.23
N ARG A 188 19.75 1.35 -0.63
CA ARG A 188 20.50 0.11 -0.56
C ARG A 188 21.85 0.25 -1.26
N ILE A 189 22.14 1.39 -1.87
CA ILE A 189 23.37 1.70 -2.59
C ILE A 189 23.99 2.90 -1.90
N TRP A 190 25.29 2.80 -1.63
CA TRP A 190 26.14 3.84 -1.08
C TRP A 190 26.23 4.98 -2.11
N LEU A 191 25.23 5.87 -2.14
CA LEU A 191 25.25 7.04 -3.02
C LEU A 191 26.04 8.14 -2.33
N SER A 192 26.99 8.72 -3.05
CA SER A 192 27.79 9.86 -2.56
C SER A 192 26.96 11.13 -2.33
N GLU A 193 25.74 11.18 -2.88
CA GLU A 193 24.82 12.30 -2.74
C GLU A 193 23.39 11.82 -2.49
N PRO A 194 22.59 12.58 -1.71
CA PRO A 194 21.17 12.31 -1.58
C PRO A 194 20.49 12.42 -2.94
N CYS A 195 19.71 11.39 -3.31
CA CYS A 195 18.92 11.42 -4.52
C CYS A 195 17.58 12.11 -4.22
N TYR A 196 17.43 13.33 -4.72
CA TYR A 196 16.17 14.06 -4.74
C TYR A 196 15.51 13.93 -6.12
N PRO A 197 14.17 14.06 -6.21
CA PRO A 197 13.49 14.15 -7.51
C PRO A 197 14.01 15.34 -8.31
N ALA A 198 14.09 15.20 -9.63
CA ALA A 198 14.29 16.32 -10.53
C ALA A 198 13.00 17.15 -10.62
N ARG A 199 13.10 18.41 -11.07
CA ARG A 199 11.93 19.27 -11.34
C ARG A 199 10.87 18.56 -12.19
N ALA A 200 11.30 17.90 -13.26
CA ALA A 200 10.43 17.16 -14.17
C ALA A 200 9.65 16.03 -13.48
N ASP A 201 10.19 15.44 -12.40
CA ASP A 201 9.50 14.41 -11.63
C ASP A 201 8.34 15.02 -10.81
N TYR A 202 8.56 16.20 -10.21
CA TYR A 202 7.50 16.93 -9.50
C TYR A 202 6.42 17.44 -10.46
N GLU A 203 6.80 17.88 -11.65
CA GLU A 203 5.87 18.30 -12.72
C GLU A 203 5.03 17.11 -13.19
N SER A 204 5.66 15.96 -13.44
CA SER A 204 4.98 14.72 -13.84
C SER A 204 4.02 14.23 -12.76
N LEU A 205 4.44 14.24 -11.48
CA LEU A 205 3.58 13.85 -10.37
C LEU A 205 2.38 14.81 -10.24
N TYR A 206 2.62 16.11 -10.42
CA TYR A 206 1.53 17.08 -10.44
C TYR A 206 0.56 16.83 -11.59
N ASP A 207 1.04 16.61 -12.81
CA ASP A 207 0.20 16.30 -13.97
C ASP A 207 -0.67 15.06 -13.70
N THR A 208 -0.10 14.02 -13.07
CA THR A 208 -0.83 12.83 -12.63
C THR A 208 -1.93 13.14 -11.60
N LEU A 209 -1.68 14.02 -10.64
CA LEU A 209 -2.64 14.34 -9.57
C LEU A 209 -3.66 15.41 -9.96
N ARG A 210 -3.39 16.16 -11.03
CA ARG A 210 -4.22 17.26 -11.51
C ARG A 210 -5.69 16.85 -11.75
N PRO A 211 -6.03 15.70 -12.37
CA PRO A 211 -7.42 15.31 -12.56
C PRO A 211 -8.18 15.12 -11.25
N LEU A 212 -7.55 14.51 -10.24
CA LEU A 212 -8.14 14.32 -8.90
C LEU A 212 -8.43 15.67 -8.23
N HIS A 213 -7.50 16.61 -8.38
CA HIS A 213 -7.65 17.97 -7.86
C HIS A 213 -8.76 18.75 -8.60
N GLN A 214 -8.78 18.69 -9.93
CA GLN A 214 -9.77 19.41 -10.75
C GLN A 214 -11.20 18.89 -10.57
N GLY A 215 -11.37 17.60 -10.24
CA GLY A 215 -12.67 17.03 -9.88
C GLY A 215 -13.24 17.55 -8.57
N GLY A 216 -12.44 18.21 -7.71
CA GLY A 216 -12.89 18.81 -6.44
C GLY A 216 -13.22 17.80 -5.33
N ALA A 217 -13.10 16.50 -5.63
CA ALA A 217 -13.31 15.41 -4.71
C ALA A 217 -12.27 15.39 -3.60
N LEU A 218 -11.00 15.47 -4.00
CA LEU A 218 -9.83 15.45 -3.13
C LEU A 218 -9.84 16.67 -2.20
N LYS A 219 -9.73 16.42 -0.89
CA LYS A 219 -9.69 17.44 0.18
C LYS A 219 -8.32 17.51 0.84
N HIS A 220 -7.59 16.41 0.82
CA HIS A 220 -6.30 16.30 1.50
C HIS A 220 -5.32 15.49 0.67
N LEU A 221 -4.11 16.02 0.53
CA LEU A 221 -2.99 15.36 -0.12
C LEU A 221 -1.78 15.41 0.82
N ASP A 222 -1.43 14.26 1.38
CA ASP A 222 -0.17 14.10 2.10
C ASP A 222 0.88 13.58 1.13
N LEU A 223 1.96 14.35 0.92
CA LEU A 223 3.11 13.89 0.15
C LEU A 223 4.34 13.84 1.05
N THR A 224 4.71 12.63 1.46
CA THR A 224 5.94 12.40 2.22
C THR A 224 7.02 11.84 1.31
N MET A 225 8.17 12.51 1.29
CA MET A 225 9.38 12.02 0.62
C MET A 225 10.45 11.79 1.68
N GLU A 226 10.78 10.53 1.94
CA GLU A 226 11.93 10.21 2.78
C GLU A 226 13.19 10.27 1.94
N VAL A 227 14.18 11.04 2.40
CA VAL A 227 15.50 11.13 1.79
C VAL A 227 16.49 10.66 2.84
N ASN A 228 17.00 9.45 2.67
CA ASN A 228 17.95 8.89 3.61
C ASN A 228 19.37 9.41 3.30
N ALA A 229 20.07 9.87 4.34
CA ALA A 229 21.41 10.43 4.28
C ALA A 229 22.43 9.60 5.05
N SER A 230 22.21 8.28 5.17
CA SER A 230 22.92 7.37 6.08
C SER A 230 24.44 7.28 5.95
N GLU A 231 25.05 7.91 4.95
CA GLU A 231 26.49 7.81 4.65
C GLU A 231 27.21 9.13 4.49
N ILE A 232 26.60 10.24 4.93
CA ILE A 232 27.34 11.49 5.04
C ILE A 232 28.29 11.38 6.25
N VAL A 233 29.37 10.62 6.07
CA VAL A 233 30.47 10.47 7.01
C VAL A 233 31.13 11.84 7.17
N SER A 234 31.10 12.35 8.40
CA SER A 234 31.81 13.54 8.90
C SER A 234 31.43 14.92 8.29
N ASP A 235 30.93 15.81 9.15
CA ASP A 235 30.81 17.28 9.01
C ASP A 235 29.83 17.91 7.98
N ARG A 236 29.01 17.15 7.27
CA ARG A 236 28.15 17.67 6.17
C ARG A 236 26.63 17.67 6.41
N ILE A 237 26.14 17.67 7.65
CA ILE A 237 24.68 17.74 7.95
C ILE A 237 24.05 19.07 7.48
N VAL A 238 24.84 20.13 7.35
CA VAL A 238 24.38 21.43 6.85
C VAL A 238 23.92 21.36 5.38
N TYR A 239 24.57 20.53 4.56
CA TYR A 239 24.28 20.38 3.14
C TYR A 239 22.85 19.85 2.82
N PRO A 240 22.35 18.78 3.47
CA PRO A 240 20.99 18.30 3.24
C PRO A 240 19.90 19.30 3.69
N VAL A 241 20.13 20.14 4.71
CA VAL A 241 19.11 21.14 5.13
C VAL A 241 18.93 22.23 4.07
N TYR A 242 20.02 22.81 3.56
CA TYR A 242 19.94 23.83 2.50
C TYR A 242 19.35 23.26 1.21
N ARG A 243 19.78 22.05 0.82
CA ARG A 243 19.22 21.38 -0.36
C ARG A 243 17.73 21.11 -0.17
N THR A 244 17.30 20.64 1.00
CA THR A 244 15.86 20.45 1.27
C THR A 244 15.05 21.74 1.18
N ARG A 245 15.60 22.90 1.57
CA ARG A 245 14.92 24.20 1.35
C ARG A 245 14.80 24.54 -0.14
N ALA A 246 15.83 24.27 -0.94
CA ALA A 246 15.78 24.46 -2.39
C ALA A 246 14.75 23.52 -3.04
N GLU A 247 14.66 22.27 -2.58
CA GLU A 247 13.64 21.32 -3.02
C GLU A 247 12.23 21.82 -2.71
N VAL A 248 12.00 22.33 -1.50
CA VAL A 248 10.72 22.91 -1.12
C VAL A 248 10.37 24.12 -1.99
N ALA A 249 11.35 24.95 -2.33
CA ALA A 249 11.14 26.06 -3.26
C ALA A 249 10.75 25.56 -4.65
N THR A 250 11.40 24.51 -5.16
CA THR A 250 11.04 23.86 -6.43
C THR A 250 9.62 23.30 -6.39
N VAL A 251 9.24 22.58 -5.31
CA VAL A 251 7.87 22.05 -5.17
C VAL A 251 6.86 23.20 -5.10
N LYS A 252 7.14 24.26 -4.33
CA LYS A 252 6.29 25.46 -4.28
C LYS A 252 6.12 26.11 -5.65
N GLU A 253 7.17 26.17 -6.45
CA GLU A 253 7.10 26.74 -7.79
C GLU A 253 6.24 25.88 -8.74
N VAL A 254 6.41 24.56 -8.69
CA VAL A 254 5.67 23.63 -9.55
C VAL A 254 4.20 23.48 -9.11
N TRP A 255 3.96 23.44 -7.80
CA TRP A 255 2.64 23.13 -7.20
C TRP A 255 1.90 24.36 -6.69
N GLY A 256 2.50 25.56 -6.71
CA GLY A 256 1.92 26.77 -6.11
C GLY A 256 0.55 27.15 -6.68
N LEU A 257 0.30 26.88 -7.96
CA LEU A 257 -1.02 27.11 -8.57
C LEU A 257 -2.12 26.19 -8.01
N VAL A 258 -1.76 25.05 -7.44
CA VAL A 258 -2.70 24.11 -6.79
C VAL A 258 -3.12 24.66 -5.44
N THR A 259 -2.18 25.22 -4.70
CA THR A 259 -2.41 25.62 -3.31
C THR A 259 -3.00 27.01 -3.15
N GLU A 260 -2.99 27.80 -4.23
CA GLU A 260 -3.80 29.01 -4.34
C GLU A 260 -5.32 28.71 -4.29
N ARG A 261 -5.74 27.46 -4.55
CA ARG A 261 -7.12 27.02 -4.30
C ARG A 261 -7.23 26.48 -2.87
N ALA A 262 -8.01 27.15 -2.03
CA ALA A 262 -8.18 26.87 -0.60
C ALA A 262 -8.77 25.49 -0.23
N ASP A 263 -9.05 24.63 -1.21
CA ASP A 263 -9.86 23.42 -1.02
C ASP A 263 -9.02 22.15 -0.81
N VAL A 264 -7.70 22.20 -1.02
CA VAL A 264 -6.80 21.06 -0.81
C VAL A 264 -5.62 21.45 0.06
N VAL A 265 -5.50 20.78 1.20
CA VAL A 265 -4.32 20.87 2.05
C VAL A 265 -3.26 19.92 1.50
N VAL A 266 -2.13 20.48 1.07
CA VAL A 266 -0.96 19.71 0.66
C VAL A 266 0.08 19.75 1.77
N GLU A 267 0.28 18.64 2.47
CA GLU A 267 1.37 18.50 3.43
C GLU A 267 2.58 17.85 2.75
N LEU A 268 3.62 18.64 2.53
CA LEU A 268 4.90 18.13 2.06
C LEU A 268 5.79 17.82 3.26
N THR A 269 6.16 16.56 3.43
CA THR A 269 7.07 16.13 4.50
C THR A 269 8.35 15.56 3.93
N PHE A 270 9.48 16.24 4.17
CA PHE A 270 10.80 15.66 3.95
C PHE A 270 11.31 15.06 5.25
N LYS A 271 11.63 13.77 5.21
CA LYS A 271 12.25 13.05 6.33
C LYS A 271 13.71 12.76 5.98
N LEU A 272 14.62 13.39 6.70
CA LEU A 272 16.04 13.05 6.62
C LEU A 272 16.35 11.98 7.66
N THR A 273 16.62 10.75 7.22
CA THR A 273 16.98 9.66 8.13
C THR A 273 18.49 9.45 8.12
N THR A 274 19.12 9.50 9.30
CA THR A 274 20.55 9.21 9.51
C THR A 274 20.71 7.90 10.29
N SER A 275 21.87 7.24 10.17
CA SER A 275 22.17 6.01 10.89
C SER A 275 22.18 6.16 12.42
N THR A 276 22.29 7.41 12.93
CA THR A 276 22.48 7.73 14.35
C THR A 276 21.30 8.42 15.04
N ARG A 277 20.09 8.37 14.46
CA ARG A 277 18.82 8.83 15.08
C ARG A 277 18.58 10.36 15.18
N GLU A 278 18.86 11.11 14.13
CA GLU A 278 18.19 12.41 13.95
C GLU A 278 17.31 12.37 12.71
N LEU A 279 16.00 12.54 12.93
CA LEU A 279 15.00 12.74 11.90
C LEU A 279 14.75 14.24 11.77
N VAL A 280 15.27 14.87 10.73
CA VAL A 280 14.84 16.23 10.39
C VAL A 280 13.54 16.09 9.61
N VAL A 281 12.43 16.51 10.22
CA VAL A 281 11.12 16.56 9.58
C VAL A 281 10.84 17.99 9.20
N LEU A 282 10.77 18.25 7.91
CA LEU A 282 10.33 19.55 7.41
C LEU A 282 8.93 19.38 6.83
N LYS A 283 7.94 19.90 7.55
CA LYS A 283 6.53 19.96 7.14
C LYS A 283 6.23 21.31 6.50
N TYR A 284 5.61 21.28 5.34
CA TYR A 284 5.11 22.48 4.67
C TYR A 284 3.65 22.26 4.31
N CYS A 285 2.79 23.15 4.79
CA CYS A 285 1.50 23.36 4.17
C CYS A 285 1.76 24.29 2.98
N LEU A 286 1.52 23.80 1.77
CA LEU A 286 1.63 24.61 0.57
C LEU A 286 0.38 25.47 0.39
#